data_AF-A0A2W2CYQ6-F1
#
_entry.id   AF-A0A2W2CYQ6-F1
#
_cell.length_a   1.000
_cell.length_b   1.000
_cell.length_c   1.000
_cell.angle_alpha   90.00
_cell.angle_beta   90.00
_cell.angle_gamma   90.00
#
_symmetry.space_group_name_H-M   'P 1'
#
loop_
_entity.id
_entity.type
_entity.pdbx_description
1 polymer ?
#
loop_
_entity_poly.entity_id
_entity_poly.type
_entity_poly.pdbx_seq_one_letter_code
_entity_poly.pdbx_strand_id
1 'polypeptide(L)' 'MGVYDALAAERAGVTTVVAQAKLHGINRQHMFRIRSGKWQPSLTVAMRMAADLGTTVDALFERVDR' A
#
# COMPACT_ATOMS: atom_id res chain seq x y z
N MET A 1 -4.77 -7.04 9.84
CA MET A 1 -4.39 -5.72 9.29
C MET A 1 -2.98 -5.89 8.76
N GLY A 2 -2.75 -5.69 7.46
CA GLY A 2 -1.44 -5.96 6.84
C GLY A 2 -0.42 -4.87 7.15
N VAL A 3 0.87 -5.14 6.92
CA VAL A 3 1.98 -4.19 7.15
C VAL A 3 1.71 -2.84 6.45
N TYR A 4 1.26 -2.89 5.19
CA TYR A 4 0.83 -1.70 4.45
C TYR A 4 -0.23 -0.85 5.19
N ASP A 5 -1.26 -1.48 5.76
CA ASP A 5 -2.36 -0.75 6.41
C ASP A 5 -1.89 -0.03 7.68
N ALA A 6 -0.95 -0.63 8.42
CA ALA A 6 -0.31 0.01 9.57
C ALA A 6 0.52 1.22 9.13
N LEU A 7 1.38 1.05 8.12
CA LEU A 7 2.19 2.13 7.57
C LEU A 7 1.33 3.28 7.03
N ALA A 8 0.26 2.99 6.30
CA ALA A 8 -0.64 3.99 5.75
C ALA A 8 -1.37 4.80 6.85
N ALA A 9 -1.76 4.13 7.94
CA ALA A 9 -2.36 4.79 9.09
C ALA A 9 -1.34 5.66 9.85
N GLU A 10 -0.15 5.13 10.13
CA GLU A 10 0.88 5.80 10.93
C GLU A 10 1.58 6.95 10.19
N ARG A 11 1.91 6.77 8.91
CA ARG A 11 2.73 7.71 8.14
C ARG A 11 1.91 8.75 7.40
N ALA A 12 0.70 8.41 6.98
CA ALA A 12 -0.15 9.26 6.16
C ALA A 12 -1.53 9.54 6.77
N GLY A 13 -1.88 8.92 7.91
CA GLY A 13 -3.18 9.14 8.56
C GLY A 13 -4.37 8.60 7.76
N VAL A 14 -4.14 7.68 6.80
CA VAL A 14 -5.20 7.18 5.90
C VAL A 14 -5.61 5.74 6.22
N THR A 15 -6.91 5.53 6.44
CA THR A 15 -7.46 4.21 6.82
C THR A 15 -8.48 3.65 5.83
N THR A 16 -8.93 4.46 4.86
CA THR A 16 -9.91 4.05 3.85
C THR A 16 -9.23 3.70 2.52
N VAL A 17 -9.77 2.72 1.80
CA VAL A 17 -9.26 2.32 0.46
C VAL A 17 -9.25 3.52 -0.50
N VAL A 18 -10.22 4.42 -0.38
CA VAL A 18 -10.30 5.61 -1.25
C VAL A 18 -9.18 6.59 -0.93
N ALA A 19 -8.91 6.86 0.34
CA ALA A 19 -7.83 7.75 0.75
C ALA A 19 -6.46 7.16 0.40
N GLN A 20 -6.26 5.86 0.61
CA GLN A 20 -5.06 5.11 0.20
C GLN A 20 -4.83 5.17 -1.32
N ALA A 21 -5.89 4.98 -2.11
CA ALA A 21 -5.80 5.09 -3.57
C ALA A 21 -5.43 6.50 -4.03
N LYS A 22 -6.01 7.53 -3.39
CA LYS A 22 -5.66 8.95 -3.65
C LYS A 22 -4.22 9.25 -3.29
N LEU A 23 -3.73 8.75 -2.14
CA LEU A 23 -2.35 8.92 -1.69
C LEU A 23 -1.35 8.50 -2.78
N HIS A 24 -1.58 7.33 -3.40
CA HIS A 24 -0.66 6.78 -4.41
C HIS A 24 -0.99 7.17 -5.85
N GLY A 25 -2.06 7.92 -6.07
CA GLY A 25 -2.53 8.29 -7.40
C GLY A 25 -2.92 7.07 -8.26
N ILE A 26 -3.59 6.07 -7.66
CA ILE A 26 -4.08 4.88 -8.36
C ILE A 26 -5.60 4.74 -8.26
N ASN A 27 -6.19 3.91 -9.11
CA ASN A 27 -7.62 3.62 -9.04
C ASN A 27 -7.97 2.86 -7.74
N ARG A 28 -9.11 3.19 -7.12
CA ARG A 28 -9.66 2.49 -5.94
C ARG A 28 -9.72 0.97 -6.14
N GLN A 29 -10.14 0.49 -7.31
CA GLN A 29 -10.20 -0.94 -7.62
C GLN A 29 -8.82 -1.59 -7.61
N HIS A 30 -7.79 -0.90 -8.13
CA HIS A 30 -6.41 -1.38 -8.08
C HIS A 30 -5.93 -1.46 -6.63
N MET A 31 -6.14 -0.41 -5.84
CA MET A 31 -5.78 -0.40 -4.41
C MET A 31 -6.45 -1.56 -3.65
N PHE A 32 -7.74 -1.80 -3.92
CA PHE A 32 -8.46 -2.92 -3.32
C PHE A 32 -7.87 -4.29 -3.70
N ARG A 33 -7.49 -4.48 -4.96
CA ARG A 33 -6.86 -5.73 -5.42
C ARG A 33 -5.45 -5.93 -4.84
N ILE A 34 -4.66 -4.86 -4.71
CA ILE A 34 -3.36 -4.89 -4.02
C ILE A 34 -3.56 -5.34 -2.57
N ARG A 35 -4.45 -4.68 -1.82
CA ARG A 35 -4.70 -4.99 -0.41
C ARG A 35 -5.23 -6.39 -0.15
N SER A 36 -5.99 -6.93 -1.10
CA SER A 36 -6.52 -8.30 -0.99
C SER A 36 -5.53 -9.37 -1.45
N GLY A 37 -4.31 -8.99 -1.87
CA GLY A 37 -3.30 -9.92 -2.38
C GLY A 37 -3.67 -10.56 -3.72
N LYS A 38 -4.78 -10.13 -4.36
CA LYS A 38 -5.27 -10.69 -5.63
C LYS A 38 -4.55 -10.11 -6.85
N TRP A 39 -3.75 -9.07 -6.65
CA TRP A 39 -2.96 -8.46 -7.71
C TRP A 39 -1.66 -7.90 -7.15
N GLN A 40 -0.56 -8.24 -7.80
CA GLN A 40 0.74 -7.65 -7.51
C GLN A 40 0.88 -6.37 -8.32
N PRO A 41 1.16 -5.22 -7.68
CA PRO A 41 1.43 -3.98 -8.39
C PRO A 41 2.69 -4.11 -9.26
N SER A 42 2.79 -3.31 -10.32
CA SER A 42 4.06 -3.17 -11.02
C SER A 42 5.13 -2.57 -10.10
N LEU A 43 6.41 -2.83 -10.39
CA LEU A 43 7.51 -2.29 -9.60
C LEU A 43 7.43 -0.75 -9.47
N THR A 44 7.05 -0.04 -10.53
CA THR A 44 6.86 1.41 -10.49
C THR A 44 5.81 1.84 -9.48
N VAL A 45 4.68 1.12 -9.40
CA VAL A 45 3.62 1.40 -8.41
C VAL A 45 4.11 1.09 -7.00
N ALA A 46 4.79 -0.04 -6.81
CA ALA A 46 5.37 -0.42 -5.53
C ALA A 46 6.37 0.61 -5.02
N MET A 47 7.29 1.07 -5.87
CA MET A 47 8.28 2.11 -5.55
C MET A 47 7.62 3.43 -5.18
N ARG A 48 6.55 3.83 -5.89
CA ARG A 48 5.77 5.02 -5.52
C ARG A 48 5.13 4.88 -4.15
N MET A 49 4.46 3.75 -3.90
CA MET A 49 3.84 3.49 -2.59
C MET A 49 4.86 3.55 -1.46
N ALA A 50 6.07 3.05 -1.69
CA ALA A 50 7.15 3.07 -0.72
C ALA A 50 7.64 4.50 -0.46
N ALA A 51 7.81 5.30 -1.52
CA ALA A 51 8.17 6.71 -1.42
C ALA A 51 7.11 7.54 -0.67
N ASP A 52 5.83 7.37 -1.00
CA ASP A 52 4.71 8.09 -0.38
C ASP A 52 4.59 7.81 1.13
N LEU A 53 5.03 6.62 1.57
CA LEU A 53 5.00 6.19 2.97
C LEU A 53 6.36 6.31 3.67
N GLY A 54 7.39 6.80 2.99
CA GLY A 54 8.74 6.92 3.54
C GLY A 54 9.35 5.59 3.99
N THR A 55 9.18 4.54 3.18
CA THR A 55 9.62 3.17 3.48
C THR A 55 10.25 2.50 2.26
N THR A 56 10.56 1.20 2.34
CA THR A 56 11.07 0.39 1.23
C THR A 56 9.98 -0.50 0.64
N VAL A 57 10.16 -0.94 -0.61
CA VAL A 57 9.24 -1.90 -1.23
C VAL A 57 9.17 -3.19 -0.41
N ASP A 58 10.31 -3.68 0.08
CA ASP A 58 10.37 -4.89 0.91
C ASP A 58 9.52 -4.73 2.18
N ALA A 59 9.59 -3.58 2.86
CA ALA A 59 8.80 -3.33 4.06
C ALA A 59 7.29 -3.22 3.80
N LEU A 60 6.86 -2.85 2.58
CA LEU A 60 5.43 -2.83 2.23
C LEU A 60 4.83 -4.23 2.08
N PHE A 61 5.64 -5.16 1.59
CA PHE A 61 5.22 -6.51 1.20
C PHE A 61 5.84 -7.61 2.06
N GLU A 62 6.57 -7.24 3.12
CA GLU A 62 7.07 -8.16 4.12
C GLU A 62 5.89 -9.01 4.59
N ARG A 63 5.99 -10.32 4.35
CA ARG A 63 4.97 -11.25 4.78
C ARG A 63 4.89 -11.14 6.29
N VAL A 64 3.68 -10.95 6.80
CA VAL A 64 3.37 -11.37 8.16
C VAL A 64 3.43 -12.90 8.10
N ASP A 65 4.63 -13.47 8.22
CA ASP A 65 4.81 -14.90 8.38
C ASP A 65 4.17 -15.27 9.73
N ARG A 66 2.95 -15.79 9.65
CA ARG A 66 2.24 -16.48 10.73
C ARG A 66 1.71 -17.79 10.18
#